data_AF-A0A9X1TAW2-F1
#
_entry.id   AF-A0A9X1TAW2-F1
#
_cell.length_a   1.000
_cell.length_b   1.000
_cell.length_c   1.000
_cell.angle_alpha   90.00
_cell.angle_beta   90.00
_cell.angle_gamma   90.00
#
_symmetry.space_group_name_H-M   'P 1'
#
loop_
_entity.id
_entity.type
_entity.pdbx_description
1 polymer ?
#
loop_
_entity_poly.entity_id
_entity_poly.type
_entity_poly.pdbx_seq_one_letter_code
_entity_poly.pdbx_strand_id
1 'polypeptide(L)'
;MSTENKSRLISVKYPCPVRRVTIQWNGQEWKIGKQVLVPSMTLPAPDPLPAEEQSLGFWIEAADGQGGIYQREVMPDPLLGMEQFAKGGEMTRINHPPHDIALEILVPDMAGLSEIHLVSNQKPREGAAASGIKRTVLALPKETGGDVPDHPGGGHQH
;
A
#
# COMPACT_ATOMS: atom_id res chain seq x y z
N MET A 1 -27.69 9.83 -3.87
CA MET A 1 -27.45 9.66 -2.42
C MET A 1 -26.25 8.74 -2.31
N SER A 2 -25.05 9.30 -2.10
CA SER A 2 -23.86 8.48 -1.86
C SER A 2 -24.00 7.87 -0.48
N THR A 3 -24.18 6.57 -0.42
CA THR A 3 -23.95 5.80 0.80
C THR A 3 -22.46 5.90 1.12
N GLU A 4 -22.09 6.89 1.93
CA GLU A 4 -20.79 6.93 2.60
C GLU A 4 -20.70 5.66 3.45
N ASN A 5 -20.09 4.64 2.87
CA ASN A 5 -19.93 3.35 3.50
C ASN A 5 -18.81 3.51 4.51
N LYS A 6 -19.17 3.84 5.77
CA LYS A 6 -18.21 4.08 6.85
C LYS A 6 -17.26 2.89 6.96
N SER A 7 -15.97 3.17 6.75
CA SER A 7 -14.93 2.16 6.81
C SER A 7 -14.89 1.52 8.21
N ARG A 8 -14.92 0.19 8.32
CA ARG A 8 -14.94 -0.52 9.61
C ARG A 8 -13.80 -1.53 9.72
N LEU A 9 -12.99 -1.43 10.78
CA LEU A 9 -11.97 -2.44 11.07
C LEU A 9 -12.61 -3.81 11.38
N ILE A 10 -12.12 -4.85 10.72
CA ILE A 10 -12.48 -6.25 10.92
C ILE A 10 -11.40 -6.89 11.78
N SER A 11 -11.81 -7.54 12.87
CA SER A 11 -10.89 -8.30 13.71
C SER A 11 -10.41 -9.57 13.00
N VAL A 12 -9.10 -9.79 13.00
CA VAL A 12 -8.45 -10.97 12.41
C VAL A 12 -7.84 -11.80 13.53
N LYS A 13 -8.12 -13.10 13.51
CA LYS A 13 -7.52 -14.05 14.44
C LYS A 13 -6.15 -14.48 13.93
N TYR A 14 -5.11 -14.11 14.65
CA TYR A 14 -3.73 -14.49 14.37
C TYR A 14 -3.25 -15.65 15.28
N PRO A 15 -2.19 -16.38 14.88
CA PRO A 15 -1.54 -16.31 13.57
C PRO A 15 -2.43 -16.88 12.46
N CYS A 16 -2.31 -16.35 11.25
CA CYS A 16 -3.04 -16.81 10.08
C CYS A 16 -2.15 -16.76 8.82
N PRO A 17 -2.54 -17.37 7.70
CA PRO A 17 -1.87 -17.16 6.44
C PRO A 17 -1.95 -15.67 6.03
N VAL A 18 -0.86 -15.13 5.50
CA VAL A 18 -0.78 -13.74 5.04
C VAL A 18 -0.21 -13.67 3.64
N ARG A 19 -0.60 -12.65 2.88
CA ARG A 19 -0.02 -12.33 1.58
C ARG A 19 0.86 -11.10 1.70
N ARG A 20 2.07 -11.23 1.20
CA ARG A 20 2.98 -10.11 0.96
C ARG A 20 2.75 -9.60 -0.46
N VAL A 21 2.19 -8.41 -0.58
CA VAL A 21 1.74 -7.82 -1.84
C VAL A 21 2.67 -6.67 -2.21
N THR A 22 3.33 -6.78 -3.36
CA THR A 22 4.11 -5.70 -3.94
C THR A 22 3.23 -4.87 -4.85
N ILE A 23 3.12 -3.57 -4.56
CA ILE A 23 2.36 -2.59 -5.32
C ILE A 23 3.35 -1.66 -6.02
N GLN A 24 3.19 -1.48 -7.33
CA GLN A 24 4.12 -0.75 -8.18
C GLN A 24 3.44 0.46 -8.82
N TRP A 25 4.13 1.59 -8.81
CA TRP A 25 3.81 2.78 -9.61
C TRP A 25 4.80 2.88 -10.75
N ASN A 26 4.33 3.11 -11.97
CA ASN A 26 5.16 3.24 -13.18
C ASN A 26 5.19 4.66 -13.77
N GLY A 27 4.88 5.66 -12.95
CA GLY A 27 4.75 7.05 -13.38
C GLY A 27 3.34 7.44 -13.81
N GLN A 28 2.43 6.47 -14.03
CA GLN A 28 1.08 6.72 -14.52
C GLN A 28 -0.01 6.07 -13.65
N GLU A 29 0.19 4.82 -13.23
CA GLU A 29 -0.81 4.05 -12.51
C GLU A 29 -0.18 3.11 -11.47
N TRP A 30 -0.97 2.77 -10.46
CA TRP A 30 -0.64 1.75 -9.46
C TRP A 30 -1.11 0.37 -9.94
N LYS A 31 -0.28 -0.66 -9.75
CA LYS A 31 -0.61 -2.05 -10.05
C LYS A 31 -0.09 -2.99 -8.97
N ILE A 32 -0.76 -4.12 -8.78
CA ILE A 32 -0.20 -5.23 -8.01
C ILE A 32 0.77 -5.98 -8.92
N GLY A 33 2.03 -6.08 -8.50
CA GLY A 33 3.10 -6.74 -9.26
C GLY A 33 3.36 -8.18 -8.81
N LYS A 34 3.66 -8.39 -7.52
CA LYS A 34 4.01 -9.70 -6.95
C LYS A 34 3.16 -9.98 -5.71
N GLN A 35 2.81 -11.26 -5.51
CA GLN A 35 2.16 -11.73 -4.29
C GLN A 35 2.88 -12.97 -3.78
N VAL A 36 3.25 -13.00 -2.51
CA VAL A 36 3.87 -14.17 -1.86
C VAL A 36 3.01 -14.59 -0.69
N LEU A 37 2.59 -15.85 -0.67
CA LEU A 37 1.88 -16.43 0.47
C LEU A 37 2.89 -16.80 1.57
N VAL A 38 2.62 -16.34 2.79
CA VAL A 38 3.32 -16.74 4.00
C VAL A 38 2.32 -17.58 4.82
N PRO A 39 2.57 -18.88 5.07
CA PRO A 39 1.54 -19.79 5.60
C PRO A 39 1.01 -19.43 7.00
N SER A 40 1.82 -18.77 7.83
CA SER A 40 1.43 -18.40 9.18
C SER A 40 2.27 -17.22 9.68
N MET A 41 1.61 -16.12 10.03
CA MET A 41 2.24 -14.92 10.59
C MET A 41 1.23 -14.16 11.47
N THR A 42 1.72 -13.43 12.46
CA THR A 42 0.95 -12.41 13.17
C THR A 42 1.36 -11.06 12.63
N LEU A 43 0.40 -10.27 12.13
CA LEU A 43 0.66 -8.91 11.69
C LEU A 43 0.56 -7.92 12.86
N PRO A 44 1.24 -6.77 12.79
CA PRO A 44 0.96 -5.65 13.67
C PRO A 44 -0.52 -5.26 13.63
N ALA A 45 -1.02 -4.70 14.73
CA ALA A 45 -2.36 -4.15 14.76
C ALA A 45 -2.53 -3.09 13.65
N PRO A 46 -3.72 -2.98 13.03
CA PRO A 46 -3.98 -1.94 12.03
C PRO A 46 -3.72 -0.55 12.61
N ASP A 47 -3.09 0.32 11.82
CA ASP A 47 -2.80 1.67 12.28
C ASP A 47 -4.09 2.47 12.54
N PRO A 48 -4.15 3.23 13.65
CA PRO A 48 -5.25 4.15 13.91
C PRO A 48 -5.14 5.35 12.97
N LEU A 49 -6.30 5.85 12.53
CA LEU A 49 -6.40 7.13 11.83
C LEU A 49 -6.83 8.21 12.83
N PRO A 50 -6.00 9.23 13.13
CA PRO A 50 -6.28 10.22 14.17
C PRO A 50 -7.61 10.97 14.01
N ALA A 51 -8.06 11.18 12.77
CA ALA A 51 -9.31 11.84 12.43
C ALA A 51 -10.18 10.95 11.50
N GLU A 52 -10.06 9.62 11.63
CA GLU A 52 -10.75 8.66 10.76
C GLU A 52 -10.51 9.00 9.27
N GLU A 53 -11.57 9.05 8.46
CA GLU A 53 -11.52 9.35 7.03
C GLU A 53 -11.01 10.77 6.72
N GLN A 54 -11.05 11.70 7.69
CA GLN A 54 -10.53 13.06 7.53
C GLN A 54 -9.03 13.17 7.81
N SER A 55 -8.39 12.07 8.19
CA SER A 55 -6.95 12.05 8.45
C SER A 55 -6.16 12.46 7.22
N LEU A 56 -5.17 13.31 7.42
CA LEU A 56 -4.26 13.75 6.38
C LEU A 56 -3.07 12.80 6.28
N GLY A 57 -2.54 12.63 5.09
CA GLY A 57 -1.39 11.79 4.79
C GLY A 57 -1.72 10.73 3.77
N PHE A 58 -0.93 9.66 3.80
CA PHE A 58 -1.08 8.52 2.91
C PHE A 58 -1.19 7.23 3.74
N TRP A 59 -2.09 6.36 3.34
CA TRP A 59 -2.25 5.05 3.96
C TRP A 59 -2.76 4.03 2.98
N ILE A 60 -2.53 2.77 3.31
CA ILE A 60 -2.96 1.63 2.53
C ILE A 60 -3.92 0.79 3.36
N GLU A 61 -5.03 0.39 2.77
CA GLU A 61 -6.04 -0.45 3.43
C GLU A 61 -6.27 -1.74 2.64
N ALA A 62 -6.33 -2.86 3.35
CA ALA A 62 -6.73 -4.15 2.81
C ALA A 62 -8.23 -4.34 3.07
N ALA A 63 -9.05 -4.35 2.01
CA ALA A 63 -10.51 -4.23 2.10
C ALA A 63 -11.28 -5.39 1.45
N ASP A 64 -12.55 -5.57 1.85
CA ASP A 64 -13.51 -6.52 1.26
C ASP A 64 -14.34 -5.96 0.09
N GLY A 65 -14.21 -4.67 -0.23
CA GLY A 65 -15.05 -3.97 -1.21
C GLY A 65 -16.44 -3.57 -0.69
N GLN A 66 -16.79 -3.96 0.53
CA GLN A 66 -18.02 -3.56 1.25
C GLN A 66 -17.74 -2.56 2.38
N GLY A 67 -16.51 -2.05 2.49
CA GLY A 67 -16.08 -1.10 3.51
C GLY A 67 -15.47 -1.74 4.76
N GLY A 68 -15.36 -3.06 4.80
CA GLY A 68 -14.62 -3.79 5.83
C GLY A 68 -13.12 -3.74 5.58
N ILE A 69 -12.35 -3.34 6.59
CA ILE A 69 -10.90 -3.14 6.53
C ILE A 69 -10.22 -4.17 7.43
N TYR A 70 -9.43 -5.07 6.85
CA TYR A 70 -8.70 -6.12 7.57
C TYR A 70 -7.36 -5.64 8.12
N GLN A 71 -6.71 -4.72 7.40
CA GLN A 71 -5.41 -4.16 7.77
C GLN A 71 -5.32 -2.72 7.26
N ARG A 72 -4.63 -1.88 8.03
CA ARG A 72 -4.27 -0.52 7.64
C ARG A 72 -2.81 -0.27 7.99
N GLU A 73 -2.09 0.36 7.07
CA GLU A 73 -0.74 0.85 7.29
C GLU A 73 -0.66 2.33 6.88
N VAL A 74 -0.30 3.20 7.81
CA VAL A 74 -0.08 4.63 7.58
C VAL A 74 1.40 4.85 7.29
N MET A 75 1.71 5.51 6.18
CA MET A 75 3.10 5.70 5.75
C MET A 75 3.31 7.06 5.07
N PRO A 76 4.57 7.52 4.95
CA PRO A 76 4.87 8.72 4.18
C PRO A 76 4.33 8.59 2.74
N ASP A 77 3.74 9.66 2.21
CA ASP A 77 3.24 9.67 0.84
C ASP A 77 4.39 9.53 -0.15
N PRO A 78 4.49 8.41 -0.89
CA PRO A 78 5.60 8.16 -1.79
C PRO A 78 5.56 9.01 -3.06
N LEU A 79 4.44 9.70 -3.30
CA LEU A 79 4.27 10.64 -4.41
C LEU A 79 4.59 12.10 -4.02
N LEU A 80 4.77 12.38 -2.73
CA LEU A 80 5.28 13.67 -2.29
C LEU A 80 6.80 13.72 -2.45
N GLY A 81 7.29 14.85 -2.93
CA GLY A 81 8.68 15.04 -3.34
C GLY A 81 9.68 14.47 -2.33
N MET A 82 10.50 13.53 -2.81
CA MET A 82 11.47 12.80 -2.01
C MET A 82 12.81 13.52 -1.97
N GLU A 83 13.55 13.32 -0.89
CA GLU A 83 14.96 13.68 -0.82
C GLU A 83 15.78 12.56 -1.46
N GLN A 84 16.56 12.90 -2.49
CA GLN A 84 17.48 11.99 -3.14
C GLN A 84 18.91 12.31 -2.71
N PHE A 85 19.62 11.29 -2.21
CA PHE A 85 21.02 11.39 -1.82
C PHE A 85 21.91 10.84 -2.94
N ALA A 86 22.81 11.68 -3.45
CA ALA A 86 23.83 11.25 -4.40
C ALA A 86 24.98 10.52 -3.67
N LYS A 87 25.81 9.77 -4.42
CA LYS A 87 26.97 9.05 -3.87
C LYS A 87 28.01 9.94 -3.16
N GLY A 88 27.95 11.27 -3.36
CA GLY A 88 28.78 12.26 -2.67
C GLY A 88 28.16 12.91 -1.44
N GLY A 89 26.96 12.48 -1.01
CA GLY A 89 26.24 13.08 0.13
C GLY A 89 25.44 14.34 -0.22
N GLU A 90 25.42 14.76 -1.48
CA GLU A 90 24.53 15.83 -1.95
C GLU A 90 23.08 15.38 -1.84
N MET A 91 22.26 16.22 -1.20
CA MET A 91 20.84 16.00 -1.03
C MET A 91 20.07 16.91 -1.99
N THR A 92 19.28 16.33 -2.88
CA THR A 92 18.42 17.07 -3.80
C THR A 92 16.97 16.74 -3.51
N ARG A 93 16.11 17.75 -3.34
CA ARG A 93 14.68 17.55 -3.27
C ARG A 93 14.13 17.37 -4.68
N ILE A 94 13.59 16.20 -4.99
CA ILE A 94 12.91 15.96 -6.26
C ILE A 94 11.47 16.48 -6.11
N ASN A 95 11.06 17.37 -7.00
CA ASN A 95 9.69 17.93 -7.01
C ASN A 95 8.68 17.04 -7.74
N HIS A 96 9.12 15.90 -8.26
CA HIS A 96 8.29 14.88 -8.90
C HIS A 96 8.55 13.52 -8.24
N PRO A 97 7.55 12.61 -8.20
CA PRO A 97 7.78 11.25 -7.75
C PRO A 97 8.88 10.58 -8.58
N PRO A 98 9.60 9.59 -8.03
CA PRO A 98 10.35 8.65 -8.85
C PRO A 98 9.46 8.07 -9.96
N HIS A 99 10.05 7.79 -11.13
CA HIS A 99 9.31 7.14 -12.21
C HIS A 99 8.79 5.76 -11.81
N ASP A 100 9.55 5.05 -10.96
CA ASP A 100 9.17 3.74 -10.45
C ASP A 100 9.19 3.73 -8.91
N ILE A 101 8.05 3.38 -8.30
CA ILE A 101 7.93 3.18 -6.85
C ILE A 101 7.43 1.76 -6.62
N ALA A 102 8.03 1.06 -5.65
CA ALA A 102 7.53 -0.22 -5.17
C ALA A 102 7.23 -0.11 -3.66
N LEU A 103 6.01 -0.46 -3.29
CA LEU A 103 5.57 -0.59 -1.90
C LEU A 103 5.33 -2.07 -1.62
N GLU A 104 5.67 -2.53 -0.42
CA GLU A 104 5.36 -3.87 0.04
C GLU A 104 4.44 -3.77 1.24
N ILE A 105 3.31 -4.47 1.20
CA ILE A 105 2.37 -4.55 2.32
C ILE A 105 2.13 -6.01 2.69
N LEU A 106 1.86 -6.26 3.97
CA LEU A 106 1.40 -7.55 4.46
C LEU A 106 -0.10 -7.48 4.73
N VAL A 107 -0.86 -8.41 4.16
CA VAL A 107 -2.31 -8.48 4.34
C VAL A 107 -2.74 -9.89 4.75
N PRO A 108 -3.77 -10.05 5.60
CA PRO A 108 -4.32 -11.35 5.95
C PRO A 108 -4.86 -12.07 4.71
N ASP A 109 -4.58 -13.36 4.55
CA ASP A 109 -5.14 -14.15 3.46
C ASP A 109 -6.53 -14.69 3.85
N MET A 110 -7.53 -13.82 3.76
CA MET A 110 -8.91 -14.10 4.17
C MET A 110 -9.84 -14.12 2.97
N ALA A 111 -10.84 -15.01 2.98
CA ALA A 111 -11.77 -15.18 1.85
C ALA A 111 -12.56 -13.90 1.49
N GLY A 112 -12.76 -13.00 2.46
CA GLY A 112 -13.42 -11.71 2.25
C GLY A 112 -12.52 -10.63 1.67
N LEU A 113 -11.19 -10.77 1.73
CA LEU A 113 -10.26 -9.75 1.25
C LEU A 113 -10.19 -9.76 -0.28
N SER A 114 -10.54 -8.63 -0.91
CA SER A 114 -10.71 -8.52 -2.36
C SER A 114 -10.04 -7.29 -2.98
N GLU A 115 -9.69 -6.30 -2.19
CA GLU A 115 -9.19 -5.01 -2.68
C GLU A 115 -8.05 -4.46 -1.81
N ILE A 116 -7.14 -3.71 -2.43
CA ILE A 116 -6.18 -2.82 -1.76
C ILE A 116 -6.53 -1.38 -2.11
N HIS A 117 -6.74 -0.54 -1.10
CA HIS A 117 -7.03 0.88 -1.27
C HIS A 117 -5.78 1.68 -0.95
N LEU A 118 -5.28 2.45 -1.91
CA LEU A 118 -4.26 3.45 -1.68
C LEU A 118 -4.96 4.79 -1.49
N VAL A 119 -4.84 5.37 -0.30
CA VAL A 119 -5.54 6.58 0.07
C VAL A 119 -4.53 7.70 0.30
N SER A 120 -4.73 8.81 -0.41
CA SER A 120 -3.95 10.03 -0.28
C SER A 120 -4.90 11.17 0.06
N ASN A 121 -4.75 11.76 1.24
CA ASN A 121 -5.51 12.92 1.67
C ASN A 121 -4.55 14.05 2.05
N GLN A 122 -4.43 15.06 1.18
CA GLN A 122 -3.53 16.18 1.38
C GLN A 122 -4.31 17.44 1.73
N LYS A 123 -3.69 18.33 2.51
CA LYS A 123 -4.27 19.65 2.75
C LYS A 123 -4.36 20.42 1.42
N PRO A 124 -5.48 21.12 1.17
CA PRO A 124 -5.57 22.03 0.04
C PRO A 124 -4.43 23.02 0.09
N ARG A 125 -3.68 23.12 -1.01
CA ARG A 125 -2.68 24.17 -1.17
C ARG A 125 -3.43 25.49 -1.40
N GLU A 126 -3.00 26.57 -0.76
CA GLU A 126 -3.61 27.89 -0.97
C GLU A 126 -3.66 28.22 -2.46
N GLY A 127 -4.85 28.56 -2.97
CA GLY A 127 -5.08 28.87 -4.38
C GLY A 127 -5.32 27.67 -5.31
N ALA A 128 -5.27 26.43 -4.81
CA ALA A 128 -5.68 25.24 -5.57
C ALA A 128 -7.17 24.92 -5.33
N ALA A 129 -7.85 24.37 -6.35
CA ALA A 129 -9.17 23.77 -6.16
C ALA A 129 -9.09 22.67 -5.08
N ALA A 130 -10.13 22.54 -4.25
CA ALA A 130 -10.15 21.68 -3.06
C ALA A 130 -9.51 20.31 -3.31
N SER A 131 -8.40 20.01 -2.62
CA SER A 131 -7.84 18.66 -2.61
C SER A 131 -8.70 17.81 -1.67
N GLY A 132 -9.45 16.89 -2.26
CA GLY A 132 -10.19 15.86 -1.53
C GLY A 132 -9.35 14.59 -1.35
N ILE A 133 -9.89 13.67 -0.57
CA ILE A 133 -9.35 12.31 -0.43
C ILE A 133 -9.30 11.67 -1.83
N LYS A 134 -8.11 11.31 -2.28
CA LYS A 134 -7.91 10.49 -3.48
C LYS A 134 -7.78 9.04 -3.06
N ARG A 135 -8.69 8.18 -3.54
CA ARG A 135 -8.64 6.73 -3.32
C ARG A 135 -8.40 6.01 -4.64
N THR A 136 -7.35 5.21 -4.68
CA THR A 136 -7.06 4.27 -5.78
C THR A 136 -7.39 2.87 -5.29
N VAL A 137 -8.26 2.16 -6.01
CA VAL A 137 -8.67 0.80 -5.64
C VAL A 137 -8.01 -0.18 -6.60
N LEU A 138 -7.23 -1.11 -6.05
CA LEU A 138 -6.64 -2.21 -6.77
C LEU A 138 -7.38 -3.50 -6.42
N ALA A 139 -7.95 -4.17 -7.41
CA ALA A 139 -8.48 -5.51 -7.21
C ALA A 139 -7.33 -6.44 -6.81
N LEU A 140 -7.50 -7.17 -5.72
CA LEU A 140 -6.53 -8.12 -5.19
C LEU A 140 -6.86 -9.52 -5.75
N PRO A 141 -6.08 -10.04 -6.71
CA PRO A 141 -6.34 -11.35 -7.29
C PRO A 141 -6.33 -12.43 -6.22
N LYS A 142 -7.22 -13.41 -6.35
CA LYS A 142 -7.24 -14.60 -5.47
C LYS A 142 -6.08 -15.55 -5.75
N GLU A 143 -5.47 -15.45 -6.93
CA GLU A 143 -4.39 -16.33 -7.36
C GLU A 143 -3.03 -15.86 -6.81
N THR A 144 -2.32 -16.81 -6.19
CA THR A 144 -0.90 -16.73 -5.87
C THR A 144 -0.12 -16.65 -7.18
N GLY A 145 0.31 -15.44 -7.56
CA GLY A 145 1.24 -15.26 -8.66
C GLY A 145 2.57 -15.94 -8.32
N GLY A 146 2.72 -17.15 -8.87
CA GLY A 146 3.89 -18.02 -8.95
C GLY A 146 5.15 -17.61 -8.19
N ASP A 147 5.67 -18.55 -7.39
CA ASP A 147 7.10 -18.68 -7.20
C ASP A 147 7.77 -18.62 -8.57
N VAL A 148 8.40 -17.49 -8.90
CA VAL A 148 9.71 -17.58 -9.52
C VAL A 148 10.64 -17.78 -8.33
N PRO A 149 11.20 -18.99 -8.14
CA PRO A 149 12.27 -19.16 -7.18
C PRO A 149 13.35 -18.16 -7.56
N ASP A 150 13.73 -17.34 -6.59
CA ASP A 150 14.96 -16.56 -6.67
C ASP A 150 16.07 -17.61 -6.86
N HIS A 151 16.51 -17.83 -8.10
CA HIS A 151 17.62 -18.72 -8.35
C HIS A 151 18.84 -18.04 -7.74
N PRO A 152 19.55 -18.65 -6.76
CA PRO A 152 20.86 -18.16 -6.36
C PRO A 152 21.85 -18.51 -7.48
N GLY A 153 21.74 -17.83 -8.62
CA GLY A 153 22.62 -17.95 -9.77
C GLY A 153 23.78 -16.97 -9.63
N GLY A 154 24.77 -17.35 -8.81
CA GLY A 154 26.00 -16.57 -8.62
C GLY A 154 27.12 -17.37 -7.97
N GLY A 155 27.19 -18.67 -8.25
CA GLY A 155 28.35 -19.47 -7.91
C GLY A 155 29.57 -18.94 -8.67
N HIS A 156 30.44 -18.23 -7.98
CA HIS A 156 31.82 -18.03 -8.42
C HIS A 156 32.45 -19.40 -8.63
N GLN A 157 32.71 -19.76 -9.88
CA GLN A 157 33.69 -20.80 -10.20
C GLN A 157 35.07 -20.14 -10.28
N HIS A 158 36.02 -20.86 -9.71
CA HIS A 158 37.42 -20.51 -9.45
C HIS A 158 38.23 -20.14 -10.69
#